data_AF-A0A0L0UK50-F1
#
_entry.id   AF-A0A0L0UK50-F1
#
_cell.length_a   1.000
_cell.length_b   1.000
_cell.length_c   1.000
_cell.angle_alpha   90.00
_cell.angle_beta   90.00
_cell.angle_gamma   90.00
#
_symmetry.space_group_name_H-M   'P 1'
#
loop_
_entity.id
_entity.type
_entity.pdbx_description
1 polymer ?
#
loop_
_entity_poly.entity_id
_entity_poly.type
_entity_poly.pdbx_seq_one_letter_code
_entity_poly.pdbx_strand_id
1 'polypeptide(L)'
;MQETMKKKTPPPGLNNVTMPFGHSVRLHDFLETLTGLEGLAKLNLGTIGENQKKRLLDEGQVFWNHFISIDHTPSSSDLLRKLYRGLAINCKPNQPGFDQIFTVYLQSKPTETLDEENITFCDIQVKNRKQNDELEGYSEKWTPEFAEMKLKAQNPYLVLYLK
;
A
#
# COMPACT_ATOMS: atom_id res chain seq x y z
N MET A 1 -12.95 25.20 -13.05
CA MET A 1 -13.83 24.63 -12.00
C MET A 1 -13.13 23.39 -11.50
N GLN A 2 -12.53 23.42 -10.31
CA GLN A 2 -11.91 22.23 -9.71
C GLN A 2 -13.03 21.40 -9.09
N GLU A 3 -13.30 20.21 -9.62
CA GLU A 3 -14.19 19.27 -8.95
C GLU A 3 -13.47 18.71 -7.72
N THR A 4 -13.90 19.13 -6.54
CA THR A 4 -13.45 18.57 -5.26
C THR A 4 -14.01 17.15 -5.10
N MET A 5 -13.14 16.21 -4.73
CA MET A 5 -13.48 14.81 -4.46
C MET A 5 -14.71 14.71 -3.53
N LYS A 6 -15.76 14.03 -4.00
CA LYS A 6 -16.94 13.72 -3.17
C LYS A 6 -16.55 12.67 -2.13
N LYS A 7 -16.72 13.01 -0.86
CA LYS A 7 -16.51 12.10 0.28
C LYS A 7 -17.48 10.91 0.15
N LYS A 8 -16.97 9.71 -0.19
CA LYS A 8 -17.76 8.47 -0.13
C LYS A 8 -18.08 8.19 1.34
N THR A 9 -19.35 7.99 1.65
CA THR A 9 -19.79 7.63 3.01
C THR A 9 -19.32 6.20 3.32
N PRO A 10 -18.55 5.97 4.39
CA PRO A 10 -18.14 4.62 4.74
C PRO A 10 -19.37 3.75 5.07
N PRO A 11 -19.32 2.44 4.80
CA PRO A 11 -20.40 1.53 5.16
C PRO A 11 -20.64 1.53 6.69
N PRO A 12 -21.89 1.30 7.15
CA PRO A 12 -22.22 1.31 8.57
C PRO A 12 -21.42 0.24 9.32
N GLY A 13 -20.71 0.63 10.38
CA GLY A 13 -19.89 -0.26 11.22
C GLY A 13 -18.38 0.03 11.20
N LEU A 14 -17.90 0.89 10.30
CA LEU A 14 -16.47 1.21 10.14
C LEU A 14 -16.01 2.48 10.89
N ASN A 15 -16.75 2.94 11.91
CA ASN A 15 -16.54 4.28 12.46
C ASN A 15 -15.34 4.45 13.40
N ASN A 16 -14.71 3.40 13.93
CA ASN A 16 -13.81 3.58 15.07
C ASN A 16 -12.44 2.92 14.89
N VAL A 17 -11.68 3.45 13.95
CA VAL A 17 -10.22 3.26 13.94
C VAL A 17 -9.61 4.62 13.96
N THR A 18 -9.53 5.18 15.16
CA THR A 18 -8.70 6.33 15.42
C THR A 18 -7.27 5.81 15.34
N MET A 19 -6.69 5.79 14.13
CA MET A 19 -5.24 5.84 14.02
C MET A 19 -4.81 7.01 14.91
N PRO A 20 -3.77 6.88 15.75
CA PRO A 20 -3.53 7.83 16.83
C PRO A 20 -3.40 9.29 16.37
N PHE A 21 -3.28 9.55 15.05
CA PHE A 21 -3.14 10.88 14.47
C PHE A 21 -3.97 11.13 13.19
N GLY A 22 -5.03 10.38 12.89
CA GLY A 22 -5.90 10.73 11.74
C GLY A 22 -6.90 9.66 11.27
N HIS A 23 -7.51 9.93 10.11
CA HIS A 23 -8.44 9.01 9.46
C HIS A 23 -7.69 8.12 8.46
N SER A 24 -7.77 6.81 8.64
CA SER A 24 -7.34 5.87 7.60
C SER A 24 -8.32 5.85 6.44
N VAL A 25 -7.83 5.42 5.28
CA VAL A 25 -8.64 5.18 4.08
C VAL A 25 -8.53 3.71 3.73
N ARG A 26 -9.63 3.11 3.28
CA ARG A 26 -9.59 1.73 2.78
C ARG A 26 -8.67 1.66 1.56
N LEU A 27 -7.80 0.66 1.51
CA LEU A 27 -6.93 0.41 0.37
C LEU A 27 -7.74 0.31 -0.91
N HIS A 28 -8.93 -0.31 -0.86
CA HIS A 28 -9.84 -0.34 -1.99
C HIS A 28 -10.13 1.05 -2.56
N ASP A 29 -10.57 1.99 -1.72
CA ASP A 29 -10.96 3.34 -2.13
C ASP A 29 -9.76 4.15 -2.60
N PHE A 30 -8.59 3.94 -1.98
CA PHE A 30 -7.34 4.52 -2.41
C PHE A 30 -6.98 4.08 -3.83
N LEU A 31 -7.01 2.77 -4.11
CA LEU A 31 -6.68 2.22 -5.42
C LEU A 31 -7.66 2.66 -6.51
N GLU A 32 -8.96 2.67 -6.20
CA GLU A 32 -10.00 3.17 -7.11
C GLU A 32 -9.76 4.65 -7.45
N THR A 33 -9.40 5.47 -6.46
CA THR A 33 -9.11 6.89 -6.66
C THR A 33 -7.81 7.11 -7.45
N LEU A 34 -6.76 6.35 -7.13
CA LEU A 34 -5.45 6.47 -7.77
C LEU A 34 -5.50 6.04 -9.24
N THR A 35 -6.28 5.00 -9.56
CA THR A 35 -6.34 4.43 -10.92
C THR A 35 -7.51 4.95 -11.76
N GLY A 36 -8.54 5.52 -11.13
CA GLY A 36 -9.78 5.91 -11.78
C GLY A 36 -10.65 4.72 -12.23
N LEU A 37 -10.31 3.49 -11.85
CA LEU A 37 -11.03 2.29 -12.25
C LEU A 37 -12.14 1.96 -11.25
N GLU A 38 -13.39 2.22 -11.63
CA GLU A 38 -14.55 1.81 -10.84
C GLU A 38 -14.63 0.27 -10.74
N GLY A 39 -14.63 -0.22 -9.50
CA GLY A 39 -14.67 -1.63 -9.16
C GLY A 39 -13.34 -2.34 -9.42
N LEU A 40 -12.66 -2.74 -8.34
CA LEU A 40 -11.35 -3.43 -8.39
C LEU A 40 -11.35 -4.78 -9.10
N ALA A 41 -12.50 -5.29 -9.53
CA ALA A 41 -12.58 -6.43 -10.44
C ALA A 41 -11.81 -6.18 -11.76
N LYS A 42 -11.68 -4.91 -12.18
CA LYS A 42 -10.88 -4.51 -13.35
C LYS A 42 -9.39 -4.33 -13.02
N LEU A 43 -9.04 -4.20 -11.75
CA LEU A 43 -7.65 -4.06 -11.33
C LEU A 43 -7.02 -5.47 -11.32
N ASN A 44 -6.20 -5.75 -12.33
CA ASN A 44 -5.40 -6.96 -12.34
C ASN A 44 -4.29 -6.82 -11.29
N LEU A 45 -4.49 -7.45 -10.13
CA LEU A 45 -3.54 -7.47 -9.01
C LEU A 45 -2.44 -8.55 -9.16
N GLY A 46 -2.25 -9.06 -10.38
CA GLY A 46 -1.27 -10.09 -10.68
C GLY A 46 -1.67 -11.47 -10.16
N THR A 47 -0.67 -12.31 -9.90
CA THR A 47 -0.83 -13.72 -9.52
C THR A 47 -1.17 -13.96 -8.04
N ILE A 48 -1.66 -12.94 -7.34
CA ILE A 48 -2.09 -13.05 -5.94
C ILE A 48 -3.28 -14.01 -5.81
N GLY A 49 -3.25 -14.92 -4.85
CA GLY A 49 -4.36 -15.85 -4.61
C GLY A 49 -5.63 -15.12 -4.16
N GLU A 50 -6.81 -15.62 -4.57
CA GLU A 50 -8.10 -14.95 -4.31
C GLU A 50 -8.35 -14.63 -2.82
N ASN A 51 -7.97 -15.52 -1.91
CA ASN A 51 -8.10 -15.27 -0.47
C ASN A 51 -7.19 -14.13 0.02
N GLN A 52 -5.96 -14.06 -0.49
CA GLN A 52 -4.99 -13.02 -0.17
C GLN A 52 -5.43 -11.68 -0.75
N LYS A 53 -5.93 -11.68 -1.99
CA LYS A 53 -6.53 -10.53 -2.65
C LYS A 53 -7.69 -9.97 -1.86
N LYS A 54 -8.63 -10.84 -1.47
CA LYS A 54 -9.79 -10.46 -0.66
C LYS A 54 -9.35 -9.85 0.67
N ARG A 55 -8.43 -10.50 1.39
CA ARG A 55 -7.89 -9.98 2.65
C ARG A 55 -7.28 -8.60 2.49
N LEU A 56 -6.45 -8.41 1.46
CA LEU A 56 -5.79 -7.13 1.18
C LEU A 56 -6.82 -6.00 0.90
N LEU A 57 -7.86 -6.28 0.12
CA LEU A 57 -8.86 -5.28 -0.28
C LEU A 57 -9.91 -5.00 0.81
N ASP A 58 -10.33 -6.01 1.55
CA ASP A 58 -11.36 -5.90 2.58
C ASP A 58 -10.78 -5.31 3.89
N GLU A 59 -9.58 -5.73 4.27
CA GLU A 59 -8.95 -5.36 5.55
C GLU A 59 -7.94 -4.23 5.41
N GLY A 60 -7.39 -3.99 4.21
CA GLY A 60 -6.32 -3.03 3.99
C GLY A 60 -6.73 -1.60 4.31
N GLN A 61 -5.99 -0.97 5.22
CA GLN A 61 -6.09 0.45 5.56
C GLN A 61 -4.77 1.13 5.23
N VAL A 62 -4.87 2.31 4.62
CA VAL A 62 -3.72 3.16 4.30
C VAL A 62 -3.87 4.48 5.04
N PHE A 63 -2.79 4.97 5.63
CA PHE A 63 -2.78 6.26 6.32
C PHE A 63 -1.43 6.96 6.15
N TRP A 64 -1.48 8.19 5.64
CA TRP A 64 -0.34 9.10 5.59
C TRP A 64 -0.82 10.55 5.55
N ASN A 65 0.03 11.48 5.99
CA ASN A 65 -0.16 12.92 5.90
C ASN A 65 1.03 13.63 5.23
N HIS A 66 2.21 13.01 5.18
CA HIS A 66 3.36 13.51 4.42
C HIS A 66 4.29 12.38 3.94
N PHE A 67 5.18 12.74 3.01
CA PHE A 67 6.23 11.85 2.50
C PHE A 67 7.56 12.11 3.20
N ILE A 68 8.34 11.06 3.38
CA ILE A 68 9.74 11.13 3.81
C ILE A 68 10.63 10.39 2.83
N SER A 69 11.92 10.72 2.80
CA SER A 69 12.91 9.90 2.11
C SER A 69 13.73 9.10 3.12
N ILE A 70 14.02 7.86 2.76
CA ILE A 70 14.90 6.96 3.50
C ILE A 70 15.99 6.44 2.57
N ASP A 71 17.07 5.95 3.17
CA ASP A 71 18.26 5.44 2.50
C ASP A 71 18.54 3.96 2.82
N HIS A 72 17.53 3.28 3.38
CA HIS A 72 17.56 1.87 3.74
C HIS A 72 16.22 1.23 3.39
N THR A 73 16.21 -0.10 3.26
CA THR A 73 14.99 -0.88 3.14
C THR A 73 14.27 -0.95 4.49
N PRO A 74 12.97 -0.59 4.58
CA PRO A 74 12.24 -0.62 5.84
C PRO A 74 11.87 -2.05 6.24
N SER A 75 11.97 -2.36 7.54
CA SER A 75 11.37 -3.56 8.13
C SER A 75 9.87 -3.35 8.45
N SER A 76 9.13 -4.42 8.78
CA SER A 76 7.74 -4.28 9.29
C SER A 76 7.65 -3.38 10.53
N SER A 77 8.63 -3.45 11.44
CA SER A 77 8.67 -2.59 12.62
C SER A 77 8.89 -1.11 12.25
N ASP A 78 9.69 -0.84 11.21
CA ASP A 78 9.90 0.51 10.70
C ASP A 78 8.63 1.04 10.04
N LEU A 79 7.97 0.22 9.22
CA LEU A 79 6.69 0.55 8.59
C LEU A 79 5.62 0.84 9.64
N LEU A 80 5.53 0.04 10.71
CA LEU A 80 4.63 0.30 11.82
C LEU A 80 4.91 1.69 12.44
N ARG A 81 6.18 1.99 12.71
CA ARG A 81 6.59 3.31 13.24
C ARG A 81 6.31 4.45 12.27
N LYS A 82 6.40 4.22 10.95
CA LYS A 82 6.03 5.19 9.90
C LYS A 82 4.53 5.42 9.89
N LEU A 83 3.74 4.36 9.94
CA LEU A 83 2.29 4.40 10.03
C LEU A 83 1.83 5.18 11.27
N TYR A 84 2.42 4.93 12.44
CA TYR A 84 2.17 5.70 13.67
C TYR A 84 2.44 7.19 13.52
N ARG A 85 3.26 7.62 12.55
CA ARG A 85 3.61 9.02 12.30
C ARG A 85 2.91 9.61 11.07
N GLY A 86 2.08 8.82 10.38
CA GLY A 86 1.45 9.23 9.12
C GLY A 86 2.42 9.35 7.95
N LEU A 87 3.47 8.53 7.89
CA LEU A 87 4.54 8.68 6.91
C LEU A 87 4.36 7.70 5.74
N ALA A 88 4.26 8.25 4.53
CA ALA A 88 4.57 7.51 3.30
C ALA A 88 6.05 7.68 2.94
N ILE A 89 6.63 6.72 2.25
CA ILE A 89 8.05 6.70 1.92
C ILE A 89 8.22 7.00 0.43
N ASN A 90 9.10 7.94 0.12
CA ASN A 90 9.61 8.18 -1.22
C ASN A 90 11.08 7.72 -1.26
N CYS A 91 11.32 6.59 -1.91
CA CYS A 91 12.62 5.96 -1.97
C CYS A 91 13.62 6.82 -2.76
N LYS A 92 14.90 6.64 -2.46
CA LYS A 92 15.95 7.34 -3.21
C LYS A 92 16.00 6.82 -4.66
N PRO A 93 16.12 7.70 -5.66
CA PRO A 93 16.33 7.29 -7.03
C PRO A 93 17.55 6.38 -7.18
N ASN A 94 17.49 5.43 -8.12
CA ASN A 94 18.56 4.49 -8.46
C ASN A 94 18.94 3.48 -7.37
N GLN A 95 18.13 3.32 -6.32
CA GLN A 95 18.24 2.15 -5.44
C GLN A 95 17.49 0.96 -6.07
N PRO A 96 18.01 -0.28 -5.93
CA PRO A 96 17.25 -1.47 -6.27
C PRO A 96 15.93 -1.50 -5.49
N GLY A 97 14.81 -1.67 -6.20
CA GLY A 97 13.49 -1.85 -5.59
C GLY A 97 12.47 -0.77 -5.95
N PHE A 98 11.80 -0.30 -4.92
CA PHE A 98 10.53 0.43 -4.89
C PHE A 98 10.71 1.95 -5.01
N ASP A 99 9.81 2.67 -5.67
CA ASP A 99 9.89 4.14 -5.79
C ASP A 99 9.12 4.84 -4.67
N GLN A 100 7.92 4.35 -4.33
CA GLN A 100 7.10 4.90 -3.24
C GLN A 100 6.39 3.80 -2.45
N ILE A 101 6.60 3.79 -1.15
CA ILE A 101 6.01 2.77 -0.27
C ILE A 101 4.94 3.41 0.62
N PHE A 102 3.72 2.89 0.52
CA PHE A 102 2.62 3.14 1.43
C PHE A 102 2.50 1.98 2.41
N THR A 103 2.51 2.27 3.70
CA THR A 103 2.25 1.24 4.71
C THR A 103 0.76 0.88 4.67
N VAL A 104 0.48 -0.42 4.60
CA VAL A 104 -0.88 -0.97 4.65
C VAL A 104 -1.03 -1.72 5.97
N TYR A 105 -2.06 -1.38 6.73
CA TYR A 105 -2.45 -2.11 7.93
C TYR A 105 -3.63 -3.02 7.61
N LEU A 106 -3.48 -4.32 7.83
CA LEU A 106 -4.53 -5.32 7.62
C LEU A 106 -5.42 -5.38 8.86
N GLN A 107 -6.56 -4.72 8.76
CA GLN A 107 -7.50 -4.60 9.85
C GLN A 107 -8.68 -5.54 9.70
N SER A 108 -8.60 -6.71 10.32
CA SER A 108 -9.74 -7.62 10.46
C SER A 108 -10.72 -7.17 11.55
N LYS A 109 -10.22 -6.54 12.62
CA LYS A 109 -11.01 -6.00 13.74
C LYS A 109 -10.42 -4.66 14.23
N PRO A 110 -11.26 -3.67 14.59
CA PRO A 110 -10.80 -2.49 15.31
C PRO A 110 -10.17 -2.87 16.65
N THR A 111 -8.87 -2.60 16.80
CA THR A 111 -8.13 -2.76 18.06
C THR A 111 -7.58 -1.39 18.47
N GLU A 112 -7.47 -1.16 19.79
CA GLU A 112 -6.88 0.08 20.32
C GLU A 112 -5.36 0.17 20.08
N THR A 113 -4.69 -0.97 19.94
CA THR A 113 -3.25 -1.06 19.69
C THR A 113 -2.98 -1.70 18.34
N LEU A 114 -2.08 -1.10 17.56
CA LEU A 114 -1.63 -1.64 16.28
C LEU A 114 -0.57 -2.72 16.50
N ASP A 115 -0.70 -3.82 15.77
CA ASP A 115 0.25 -4.93 15.78
C ASP A 115 1.11 -4.94 14.50
N GLU A 116 2.40 -5.19 14.68
CA GLU A 116 3.34 -5.40 13.58
C GLU A 116 2.96 -6.60 12.70
N GLU A 117 2.30 -7.62 13.26
CA GLU A 117 1.84 -8.79 12.50
C GLU A 117 0.79 -8.47 11.44
N ASN A 118 0.15 -7.31 11.54
CA ASN A 118 -0.85 -6.85 10.57
C ASN A 118 -0.26 -5.84 9.57
N ILE A 119 1.05 -5.63 9.57
CA ILE A 119 1.72 -4.73 8.63
C ILE A 119 2.01 -5.43 7.32
N THR A 120 1.71 -4.72 6.24
CA THR A 120 2.17 -4.98 4.88
C THR A 120 2.36 -3.64 4.16
N PHE A 121 2.52 -3.66 2.84
CA PHE A 121 2.78 -2.47 2.06
C PHE A 121 2.12 -2.51 0.68
N CYS A 122 1.92 -1.31 0.14
CA CYS A 122 1.63 -1.05 -1.24
C CYS A 122 2.79 -0.22 -1.80
N ASP A 123 3.55 -0.79 -2.72
CA ASP A 123 4.54 -0.06 -3.49
C ASP A 123 3.93 0.53 -4.76
N ILE A 124 4.45 1.67 -5.18
CA ILE A 124 4.25 2.25 -6.49
C ILE A 124 5.61 2.32 -7.17
N GLN A 125 5.70 1.68 -8.33
CA GLN A 125 6.82 1.80 -9.24
C GLN A 125 6.42 2.64 -10.46
N VAL A 126 7.16 3.72 -10.71
CA VAL A 126 6.92 4.67 -11.80
C VAL A 126 8.12 4.62 -12.76
N LYS A 127 7.88 4.22 -14.01
CA LYS A 127 8.93 4.17 -15.03
C LYS A 127 8.66 5.16 -16.17
N ASN A 128 9.57 6.11 -16.35
CA ASN A 128 9.55 7.01 -17.49
C ASN A 128 9.85 6.24 -18.79
N ARG A 129 8.90 6.29 -19.74
CA ARG A 129 8.88 5.50 -20.97
C ARG A 129 10.05 5.82 -21.92
N LYS A 130 11.08 4.94 -21.93
CA LYS A 130 11.99 4.71 -23.08
C LYS A 130 12.44 3.26 -23.28
N GLN A 131 12.02 2.31 -22.44
CA GLN A 131 12.47 0.92 -22.54
C GLN A 131 11.33 -0.01 -22.93
N ASN A 132 11.61 -0.77 -23.98
CA ASN A 132 10.78 -1.79 -24.61
C ASN A 132 10.85 -3.09 -23.78
N ASP A 133 10.79 -2.95 -22.47
CA ASP A 133 11.13 -4.00 -21.52
C ASP A 133 9.88 -4.83 -21.19
N GLU A 134 9.99 -6.13 -21.41
CA GLU A 134 8.97 -7.12 -21.08
C GLU A 134 8.67 -7.07 -19.57
N LEU A 135 7.46 -6.61 -19.22
CA LEU A 135 6.98 -6.52 -17.83
C LEU A 135 7.12 -7.83 -17.06
N GLU A 136 7.05 -8.97 -17.76
CA GLU A 136 7.15 -10.31 -17.19
C GLU A 136 8.52 -10.58 -16.54
N GLY A 137 9.62 -10.05 -17.10
CA GLY A 137 10.95 -10.23 -16.52
C GLY A 137 11.24 -9.35 -15.29
N TYR A 138 10.45 -8.30 -15.07
CA TYR A 138 10.60 -7.41 -13.91
C TYR A 138 9.64 -7.76 -12.76
N SER A 139 8.50 -8.38 -13.05
CA SER A 139 7.52 -8.76 -12.02
C SER A 139 8.07 -9.80 -11.04
N GLU A 140 8.98 -10.68 -11.48
CA GLU A 140 9.70 -11.62 -10.61
C GLU A 140 10.53 -10.93 -9.51
N LYS A 141 10.88 -9.66 -9.72
CA LYS A 141 11.64 -8.83 -8.77
C LYS A 141 10.73 -8.02 -7.85
N TRP A 142 9.42 -8.07 -8.04
CA TRP A 142 8.43 -7.37 -7.23
C TRP A 142 7.98 -8.24 -6.06
N THR A 143 8.94 -8.68 -5.26
CA THR A 143 8.71 -9.48 -4.06
C THR A 143 9.39 -8.83 -2.85
N PRO A 144 8.86 -9.01 -1.63
CA PRO A 144 9.51 -8.58 -0.40
C PRO A 144 10.92 -9.13 -0.30
N GLU A 145 11.14 -10.38 -0.73
CA GLU A 145 12.45 -11.03 -0.68
C GLU A 145 13.46 -10.33 -1.60
N PHE A 146 13.07 -9.99 -2.83
CA PHE A 146 13.93 -9.27 -3.75
C PHE A 146 14.20 -7.82 -3.30
N ALA A 147 13.20 -7.18 -2.71
CA ALA A 147 13.32 -5.85 -2.11
C ALA A 147 14.04 -5.85 -0.75
N GLU A 148 14.43 -7.03 -0.24
CA GLU A 148 15.00 -7.25 1.10
C GLU A 148 14.09 -6.75 2.25
N MET A 149 12.79 -6.57 1.98
CA MET A 149 11.79 -6.16 2.94
C MET A 149 11.40 -7.33 3.83
N LYS A 150 11.74 -7.21 5.12
CA LYS A 150 11.40 -8.21 6.13
C LYS A 150 10.06 -7.87 6.78
N LEU A 151 9.03 -8.61 6.39
CA LEU A 151 7.73 -8.60 7.07
C LEU A 151 7.70 -9.64 8.20
N LYS A 152 7.16 -9.27 9.36
CA LYS A 152 7.02 -10.18 10.50
C LYS A 152 6.10 -11.37 10.22
N ALA A 153 5.03 -11.13 9.46
CA ALA A 153 4.09 -12.17 9.01
C ALA A 153 4.10 -12.26 7.48
N GLN A 154 3.75 -13.42 6.93
CA GLN A 154 3.55 -13.61 5.48
C GLN A 154 2.23 -12.98 5.01
N ASN A 155 2.14 -11.66 5.13
CA ASN A 155 0.99 -10.89 4.69
C ASN A 155 1.03 -10.66 3.18
N PRO A 156 -0.14 -10.59 2.52
CA PRO A 156 -0.21 -10.17 1.13
C PRO A 156 0.31 -8.74 0.99
N TYR A 157 1.00 -8.45 -0.11
CA TYR A 157 1.52 -7.12 -0.45
C TYR A 157 1.04 -6.72 -1.85
N LEU A 158 1.22 -5.45 -2.19
CA LEU A 158 0.81 -4.90 -3.48
C LEU A 158 1.96 -4.12 -4.12
N VAL A 159 2.14 -4.28 -5.42
CA VAL A 159 3.02 -3.45 -6.23
C VAL A 159 2.20 -2.90 -7.40
N LEU A 160 2.13 -1.58 -7.51
CA LEU A 160 1.47 -0.88 -8.60
C LEU A 160 2.51 -0.39 -9.60
N TYR A 161 2.43 -0.88 -10.82
CA TYR A 161 3.27 -0.41 -11.90
C TYR A 161 2.54 0.66 -12.73
N LEU A 162 3.00 1.91 -12.63
CA LEU A 162 2.43 3.05 -13.36
C LEU A 162 3.35 3.47 -14.51
N LYS A 163 2.75 3.71 -15.68
CA LYS A 163 3.41 4.10 -16.93
C LYS A 163 3.19 5.57 -17.27
#